data_AF-A0A7J5YAI7-F1
#
_entry.id   AF-A0A7J5YAI7-F1
#
_cell.length_a   1.000
_cell.length_b   1.000
_cell.length_c   1.000
_cell.angle_alpha   90.00
_cell.angle_beta   90.00
_cell.angle_gamma   90.00
#
_symmetry.space_group_name_H-M   'P 1'
#
loop_
_entity.id
_entity.type
_entity.pdbx_description
1 polymer ?
#
loop_
_entity_poly.entity_id
_entity_poly.type
_entity_poly.pdbx_seq_one_letter_code
_entity_poly.pdbx_strand_id
1 'polypeptide(L)' 'MYWYRQLPGETMELIVFTTQGNKDNHDFGEFRKDKFSATKPDAESGTFTVKDLQPGDKGLYFCAVSQHSDTHTGGG' A
#
# COMPACT_ATOMS: atom_id res chain seq x y z
N MET A 1 -3.65 -4.39 -0.86
CA MET A 1 -2.99 -3.53 -1.86
C MET A 1 -1.67 -3.12 -1.24
N TYR A 2 -0.61 -3.23 -2.01
CA TYR A 2 0.75 -2.89 -1.58
C TYR A 2 1.14 -1.56 -2.20
N TRP A 3 1.79 -0.71 -1.42
CA TRP A 3 2.33 0.57 -1.86
C TRP A 3 3.84 0.57 -1.68
N TYR A 4 4.55 0.90 -2.76
CA TYR A 4 5.99 0.89 -2.80
C TYR A 4 6.55 2.25 -3.19
N ARG A 5 7.77 2.53 -2.76
CA ARG A 5 8.58 3.67 -3.23
C ARG A 5 9.92 3.18 -3.73
N GLN A 6 10.42 3.84 -4.76
CA GLN A 6 11.79 3.70 -5.24
C GLN A 6 12.42 5.09 -5.36
N LEU A 7 13.46 5.34 -4.57
CA LEU A 7 14.29 6.55 -4.70
C LEU A 7 15.29 6.39 -5.86
N PRO A 8 15.79 7.50 -6.44
CA PRO A 8 16.78 7.44 -7.51
C PRO A 8 18.04 6.66 -7.08
N GLY A 9 18.35 5.56 -7.77
CA GLY A 9 19.51 4.73 -7.49
C GLY A 9 19.30 3.65 -6.42
N GLU A 10 18.10 3.56 -5.84
CA GLU A 10 17.77 2.58 -4.81
C GLU A 10 16.86 1.46 -5.33
N THR A 11 16.79 0.37 -4.57
CA THR A 11 15.82 -0.70 -4.80
C THR A 11 14.42 -0.28 -4.32
N MET A 12 13.41 -0.97 -4.81
CA MET A 12 12.03 -0.73 -4.40
C MET A 12 11.82 -1.18 -2.94
N GLU A 13 11.16 -0.34 -2.14
CA GLU A 13 10.83 -0.60 -0.74
C GLU A 13 9.31 -0.64 -0.54
N LEU A 14 8.82 -1.59 0.26
CA LEU A 14 7.41 -1.66 0.65
C LEU A 14 7.13 -0.66 1.76
N ILE A 15 6.23 0.29 1.50
CA ILE A 15 5.84 1.32 2.48
C ILE A 15 4.70 0.82 3.35
N VAL A 16 3.66 0.27 2.73
CA VAL A 16 2.45 -0.14 3.43
C VAL A 16 1.69 -1.23 2.69
N PHE A 17 1.19 -2.20 3.46
CA PHE A 17 0.20 -3.17 3.02
C PHE A 17 -1.17 -2.86 3.62
N THR A 18 -2.17 -2.74 2.77
CA THR A 18 -3.56 -2.46 3.15
C THR A 18 -4.49 -3.64 2.83
N THR A 19 -5.33 -3.99 3.80
CA THR A 19 -6.42 -4.96 3.64
C THR A 19 -7.77 -4.25 3.69
N GLN A 20 -8.76 -4.84 3.03
CA GLN A 20 -10.13 -4.33 3.09
C GLN A 20 -10.69 -4.55 4.51
N GLY A 21 -11.47 -3.60 5.02
CA GLY A 21 -12.13 -3.70 6.33
C GLY A 21 -11.29 -3.27 7.52
N ASN A 22 -9.96 -3.15 7.38
CA ASN A 22 -9.08 -2.70 8.45
C ASN A 22 -8.61 -1.25 8.21
N LYS A 23 -9.51 -0.29 8.41
CA LYS A 23 -9.31 1.12 8.04
C LYS A 23 -8.23 1.85 8.84
N ASP A 24 -8.00 1.44 10.09
CA ASP A 24 -7.16 2.19 11.03
C ASP A 24 -5.84 1.49 11.37
N ASN A 25 -5.68 0.22 10.99
CA ASN A 25 -4.50 -0.57 11.33
C ASN A 25 -3.87 -1.25 10.11
N HIS A 26 -3.52 -0.45 9.11
CA HIS A 26 -2.64 -0.87 8.01
C HIS A 26 -1.20 -1.08 8.51
N ASP A 27 -0.50 -2.01 7.87
CA ASP A 27 0.87 -2.38 8.21
C ASP A 27 1.86 -1.53 7.42
N PHE A 28 2.52 -0.60 8.11
CA PHE A 28 3.53 0.29 7.53
C PHE A 28 4.97 -0.22 7.74
N GLY A 29 5.16 -1.38 8.38
CA GLY A 29 6.48 -1.83 8.82
C GLY A 29 7.23 -0.74 9.59
N GLU A 30 8.44 -0.41 9.13
CA GLU A 30 9.31 0.62 9.70
C GLU A 30 8.91 2.06 9.34
N PHE A 31 7.97 2.23 8.42
CA PHE A 31 7.57 3.55 7.96
C PHE A 31 6.62 4.24 8.94
N ARG A 32 6.86 5.54 9.11
CA ARG A 32 6.14 6.40 10.04
C ARG A 32 4.73 6.74 9.54
N LYS A 33 3.70 6.44 10.36
CA LYS A 33 2.27 6.73 10.07
C LYS A 33 1.94 8.24 10.08
N ASP A 34 2.80 9.06 10.68
CA ASP A 34 2.71 10.52 10.56
C ASP A 34 3.21 11.03 9.21
N LYS A 35 4.10 10.29 8.52
CA LYS A 35 4.59 10.62 7.18
C LYS A 35 3.72 10.06 6.06
N PHE A 36 3.19 8.86 6.25
CA PHE A 36 2.40 8.16 5.23
C PHE A 36 1.02 7.79 5.76
N SER A 37 0.01 7.87 4.91
CA SER A 37 -1.30 7.27 5.16
C SER A 37 -1.81 6.54 3.93
N ALA A 38 -2.59 5.49 4.15
CA ALA A 38 -3.24 4.75 3.09
C ALA A 38 -4.68 4.43 3.47
N THR A 39 -5.52 4.24 2.47
CA THR A 39 -6.89 3.74 2.63
C THR A 39 -7.16 2.66 1.60
N LYS A 40 -8.04 1.70 1.94
CA LYS A 40 -8.54 0.69 1.03
C LYS A 40 -10.05 0.52 1.24
N PRO A 41 -10.88 1.41 0.65
CA PRO A 41 -12.32 1.39 0.86
C PRO A 41 -12.98 0.12 0.33
N ASP A 42 -12.47 -0.43 -0.78
CA ASP A 42 -13.01 -1.61 -1.44
C ASP A 42 -11.87 -2.52 -1.96
N ALA A 43 -12.25 -3.55 -2.73
CA ALA A 43 -11.30 -4.54 -3.24
C ALA A 43 -10.30 -3.92 -4.25
N GLU A 44 -10.77 -2.97 -5.06
CA GLU A 44 -10.14 -2.51 -6.30
C GLU A 44 -9.45 -1.15 -6.14
N SER A 45 -9.96 -0.32 -5.24
CA SER A 45 -9.54 1.05 -5.04
C SER A 45 -8.76 1.22 -3.73
N GLY A 46 -7.82 2.17 -3.75
CA GLY A 46 -7.08 2.60 -2.58
C GLY A 46 -6.48 3.97 -2.79
N THR A 47 -6.19 4.67 -1.70
CA THR A 47 -5.48 5.93 -1.73
C THR A 47 -4.20 5.79 -0.92
N PHE A 48 -3.13 6.42 -1.38
CA PHE A 48 -1.89 6.57 -0.65
C PHE A 48 -1.48 8.04 -0.66
N THR A 49 -1.14 8.55 0.51
CA THR A 49 -0.81 9.95 0.72
C THR A 49 0.54 10.05 1.40
N VAL A 50 1.44 10.81 0.78
CA VAL A 50 2.67 11.29 1.41
C VAL A 50 2.35 12.65 2.03
N LYS A 51 2.41 12.73 3.36
CA LYS A 51 2.14 13.96 4.12
C LYS A 51 3.39 14.84 4.14
N ASP A 52 3.21 16.15 4.25
CA ASP A 52 4.28 17.13 4.40
C ASP A 52 5.44 16.92 3.41
N LEU A 53 5.14 16.93 2.11
CA LEU A 53 6.10 16.66 1.03
C LEU A 53 7.40 17.46 1.18
N GLN A 54 8.52 16.75 1.16
CA GLN A 54 9.88 17.29 1.20
C GLN A 54 10.67 16.84 -0.04
N PRO A 55 11.79 17.51 -0.39
CA PRO A 55 12.63 17.10 -1.51
C PRO A 55 13.09 15.63 -1.45
N GLY A 56 13.28 15.08 -0.24
CA GLY A 56 13.65 13.68 -0.01
C GLY A 56 12.56 12.66 -0.34
N ASP A 57 11.31 13.09 -0.55
CA ASP A 57 10.21 12.20 -0.95
C ASP A 57 10.15 11.99 -2.47
N LYS A 58 11.01 12.67 -3.23
CA LYS A 58 11.07 12.55 -4.68
C LYS A 58 11.50 11.13 -5.06
N GLY A 59 10.59 10.41 -5.70
CA GLY A 59 10.83 9.05 -6.17
C GLY A 59 9.68 8.55 -7.01
N LEU A 60 9.80 7.30 -7.46
CA LEU A 60 8.71 6.58 -8.11
C LEU A 60 7.86 5.89 -7.03
N TYR A 61 6.55 5.98 -7.18
CA TYR A 61 5.59 5.33 -6.28
C TYR A 61 4.76 4.34 -7.09
N PHE A 62 4.67 3.12 -6.60
CA PHE A 62 3.98 2.04 -7.28
C PHE A 62 2.90 1.46 -6.38
N CYS A 63 1.81 1.00 -7.00
CA CYS A 63 0.80 0.19 -6.33
C CYS A 63 0.76 -1.21 -6.94
N ALA A 64 0.51 -2.22 -6.11
CA ALA A 64 0.21 -3.57 -6.55
C ALA A 64 -1.08 -4.07 -5.89
N VAL A 65 -1.95 -4.63 -6.71
CA VAL A 65 -3.21 -5.25 -6.30
C VAL A 65 -3.32 -6.61 -6.98
N SER A 66 -3.79 -7.61 -6.24
CA SER A 66 -4.08 -8.94 -6.76
C SER A 66 -5.56 -9.24 -6.50
N GLN A 67 -6.26 -9.75 -7.50
CA GLN A 67 -7.54 -10.41 -7.26
C GLN A 67 -7.25 -11.80 -6.70
N HIS A 68 -7.76 -12.08 -5.49
CA HIS A 68 -7.79 -13.44 -4.98
C HIS A 68 -9.08 -14.06 -5.49
N SER A 69 -9.00 -14.96 -6.48
CA SER A 69 -10.14 -15.77 -6.83
C SER A 69 -10.35 -16.78 -5.71
N ASP A 70 -11.44 -16.66 -4.95
CA ASP A 70 -11.92 -17.77 -4.13
C ASP A 70 -12.19 -18.92 -5.10
N THR A 71 -11.30 -19.91 -5.10
CA THR A 71 -11.60 -21.16 -5.79
C THR A 71 -12.68 -21.80 -4.95
N HIS A 72 -13.94 -21.58 -5.31
CA HIS A 72 -15.04 -22.37 -4.77
C HIS A 72 -14.78 -23.80 -5.24
N THR A 73 -14.03 -24.57 -4.44
CA THR A 73 -13.96 -26.02 -4.59
C THR A 73 -15.39 -26.51 -4.37
N GLY A 74 -16.12 -26.66 -5.47
CA GLY A 74 -17.43 -27.29 -5.48
C GLY A 74 -17.30 -28.66 -4.84
N GLY A 75 -17.85 -28.80 -3.65
CA GLY A 75 -18.07 -30.09 -3.02
C GLY A 75 -19.47 -30.57 -3.36
N GLY A 76 -19.55 -31.80 -3.87
CA GLY A 76 -20.75 -32.64 -3.85
C GLY A 76 -21.70 -32.47 -5.01
#